data_AF-A0A836TIP9-F1
#
_entry.id   AF-A0A836TIP9-F1
#
_cell.length_a   1.000
_cell.length_b   1.000
_cell.length_c   1.000
_cell.angle_alpha   90.00
_cell.angle_beta   90.00
_cell.angle_gamma   90.00
#
_symmetry.space_group_name_H-M   'P 1'
#
loop_
_entity.id
_entity.type
_entity.pdbx_description
1 polymer ?
#
loop_
_entity_poly.entity_id
_entity_poly.type
_entity_poly.pdbx_seq_one_letter_code
_entity_poly.pdbx_strand_id
1 'polypeptide(L)'
;MTYIKPVILTVLLFATYVYADTGKPSSGAKNMSGAFGTFEFAPDDHMPDDTTWWKDSDGVAPGVAGCHIGTDDKGTPNGRMFGEACLPNGLLVESNPGKDELHSHKHDFGHPDTFDCNAWCIGNGKNSGSCKVAAAPPCSQSAICACE
;
A
#
# COMPACT_ATOMS: atom_id res chain seq x y z
N MET A 1 -37.65 28.24 -40.73
CA MET A 1 -37.44 27.20 -39.71
C MET A 1 -36.13 26.50 -40.04
N THR A 2 -35.06 26.83 -39.33
CA THR A 2 -33.70 26.33 -39.61
C THR A 2 -33.39 25.23 -38.61
N TYR A 3 -33.20 24.00 -39.09
CA TYR A 3 -33.01 22.80 -38.27
C TYR A 3 -31.52 22.59 -38.01
N ILE A 4 -31.07 22.78 -36.77
CA ILE A 4 -29.67 22.56 -36.35
C ILE A 4 -29.56 21.11 -35.85
N LYS A 5 -28.75 20.28 -36.52
CA LYS A 5 -28.46 18.91 -36.08
C LYS A 5 -27.45 18.91 -34.93
N PRO A 6 -27.68 18.16 -33.84
CA PRO A 6 -26.68 18.00 -32.79
C PRO A 6 -25.56 17.06 -33.27
N VAL A 7 -24.31 17.51 -33.14
CA VAL A 7 -23.11 16.68 -33.30
C VAL A 7 -22.83 16.02 -31.97
N ILE A 8 -23.02 14.70 -31.90
CA ILE A 8 -22.65 13.90 -30.73
C ILE A 8 -21.13 13.68 -30.81
N LEU A 9 -20.40 14.38 -29.94
CA LEU A 9 -18.96 14.21 -29.76
C LEU A 9 -18.73 13.07 -28.77
N THR A 10 -18.47 11.86 -29.28
CA THR A 10 -18.08 10.71 -28.47
C THR A 10 -16.63 10.87 -28.03
N VAL A 11 -16.41 11.28 -26.77
CA VAL A 11 -15.08 11.32 -26.16
C VAL A 11 -14.73 9.91 -25.70
N LEU A 12 -13.86 9.23 -26.46
CA LEU A 12 -13.21 7.98 -26.06
C LEU A 12 -12.16 8.28 -24.98
N LEU A 13 -12.52 8.05 -23.72
CA LEU A 13 -11.59 8.02 -22.60
C LEU A 13 -10.76 6.72 -22.68
N PHE A 14 -9.53 6.83 -23.16
CA PHE A 14 -8.54 5.77 -23.02
C PHE A 14 -8.02 5.79 -21.57
N ALA A 15 -8.43 4.80 -20.78
CA ALA A 15 -7.81 4.54 -19.49
C ALA A 15 -6.43 3.91 -19.72
N THR A 16 -5.37 4.68 -19.55
CA THR A 16 -4.00 4.17 -19.51
C THR A 16 -3.79 3.49 -18.15
N TYR A 17 -3.87 2.16 -18.11
CA TYR A 17 -3.39 1.39 -16.96
C TYR A 17 -1.87 1.43 -16.98
N VAL A 18 -1.27 2.28 -16.12
CA VAL A 18 0.15 2.20 -15.81
C VAL A 18 0.32 0.94 -14.96
N TYR A 19 0.81 -0.14 -15.58
CA TYR A 19 1.36 -1.27 -14.81
C TYR A 19 2.62 -0.74 -14.15
N ALA A 20 2.55 -0.41 -12.86
CA ALA A 20 3.73 -0.21 -12.06
C ALA A 20 4.56 -1.50 -12.12
N ASP A 21 5.84 -1.40 -12.46
CA ASP A 21 6.77 -2.52 -12.41
C ASP A 21 6.76 -3.07 -10.99
N THR A 22 6.13 -4.23 -10.79
CA THR A 22 6.12 -4.87 -9.47
C THR A 22 7.51 -5.44 -9.21
N GLY A 23 8.22 -4.84 -8.26
CA GLY A 23 9.44 -5.40 -7.70
C GLY A 23 9.18 -6.76 -7.04
N LYS A 24 10.25 -7.48 -6.71
CA LYS A 24 10.12 -8.73 -5.95
C LYS A 24 9.60 -8.43 -4.55
N PRO A 25 8.83 -9.33 -3.92
CA PRO A 25 8.40 -9.11 -2.55
C PRO A 25 9.58 -8.92 -1.60
N SER A 26 9.37 -8.17 -0.52
CA SER A 26 10.36 -7.93 0.51
C SER A 26 10.86 -9.21 1.17
N SER A 27 11.92 -9.11 1.97
CA SER A 27 12.46 -10.24 2.73
C SER A 27 11.40 -10.90 3.63
N GLY A 28 10.51 -10.10 4.23
CA GLY A 28 9.39 -10.57 5.04
C GLY A 28 8.29 -11.24 4.21
N ALA A 29 7.99 -10.70 3.01
CA ALA A 29 6.89 -11.17 2.18
C ALA A 29 7.22 -12.33 1.23
N LYS A 30 8.48 -12.53 0.82
CA LYS A 30 8.89 -13.40 -0.32
C LYS A 30 8.41 -14.86 -0.31
N ASN A 31 8.02 -15.39 0.85
CA ASN A 31 7.53 -16.77 0.98
C ASN A 31 6.07 -16.84 1.47
N MET A 32 5.40 -15.69 1.58
CA MET A 32 4.02 -15.61 2.02
C MET A 32 3.08 -15.82 0.84
N SER A 33 2.02 -16.60 1.04
CA SER A 33 0.96 -16.74 0.05
C SER A 33 0.32 -15.38 -0.22
N GLY A 34 0.02 -15.09 -1.49
CA GLY A 34 -0.58 -13.83 -1.90
C GLY A 34 0.38 -12.65 -2.04
N ALA A 35 1.66 -12.77 -1.66
CA ALA A 35 2.63 -11.71 -1.91
C ALA A 35 2.89 -11.54 -3.42
N PHE A 36 2.46 -10.41 -3.99
CA PHE A 36 2.61 -10.11 -5.42
C PHE A 36 3.93 -9.44 -5.77
N GLY A 37 4.48 -8.65 -4.84
CA GLY A 37 5.66 -7.85 -5.09
C GLY A 37 5.57 -6.50 -4.41
N THR A 38 6.60 -5.69 -4.61
CA THR A 38 6.63 -4.31 -4.15
C THR A 38 6.31 -3.34 -5.28
N PHE A 39 5.92 -2.11 -4.96
CA PHE A 39 5.83 -1.03 -5.94
C PHE A 39 6.35 0.26 -5.32
N GLU A 40 6.80 1.19 -6.15
CA GLU A 40 7.25 2.50 -5.69
C GLU A 40 6.05 3.33 -5.23
N PHE A 41 6.12 3.89 -4.03
CA PHE A 41 5.07 4.70 -3.42
C PHE A 41 5.65 5.96 -2.77
N ALA A 42 4.97 7.09 -2.94
CA ALA A 42 5.25 8.33 -2.24
C ALA A 42 4.01 8.72 -1.41
N PRO A 43 4.19 9.16 -0.15
CA PRO A 43 3.09 9.66 0.66
C PRO A 43 2.60 11.02 0.15
N ASP A 44 1.40 11.44 0.58
CA ASP A 44 0.79 12.71 0.14
C ASP A 44 1.63 13.95 0.52
N ASP A 45 2.40 13.86 1.60
CA ASP A 45 3.33 14.89 2.10
C ASP A 45 4.77 14.67 1.60
N HIS A 46 4.90 14.14 0.38
CA HIS A 46 6.14 13.75 -0.28
C HIS A 46 7.27 14.80 -0.18
N MET A 47 8.48 14.35 0.16
CA MET A 47 9.69 15.16 0.25
C MET A 47 10.75 14.71 -0.79
N PRO A 48 10.66 15.17 -2.05
CA PRO A 48 11.43 14.60 -3.17
C PRO A 48 12.95 14.82 -3.06
N ASP A 49 13.39 15.84 -2.34
CA ASP A 49 14.80 16.19 -2.20
C ASP A 49 15.45 15.60 -0.93
N ASP A 50 14.68 14.90 -0.10
CA ASP A 50 15.11 14.42 1.21
C ASP A 50 15.26 12.90 1.29
N THR A 51 16.13 12.45 2.21
CA THR A 51 16.09 11.08 2.72
C THR A 51 15.28 11.08 4.00
N THR A 52 14.19 10.32 4.00
CA THR A 52 13.27 10.24 5.13
C THR A 52 13.45 8.90 5.84
N TRP A 53 13.04 8.85 7.10
CA TRP A 53 13.24 7.68 7.95
C TRP A 53 11.92 7.22 8.51
N TRP A 54 11.76 5.90 8.60
CA TRP A 54 10.48 5.31 8.94
C TRP A 54 10.65 4.05 9.78
N LYS A 55 9.59 3.73 10.50
CA LYS A 55 9.39 2.45 11.20
C LYS A 55 8.00 1.93 10.92
N ASP A 56 7.89 0.62 10.96
CA ASP A 56 6.61 -0.05 10.82
C ASP A 56 6.10 -0.58 12.17
N SER A 57 4.81 -0.50 12.42
CA SER A 57 4.21 -0.84 13.72
C SER A 57 4.00 -2.35 13.94
N ASP A 58 3.92 -3.10 12.85
CA ASP A 58 3.58 -4.51 12.79
C ASP A 58 4.50 -5.29 11.83
N GLY A 59 5.18 -4.59 10.91
CA GLY A 59 6.02 -5.23 9.91
C GLY A 59 5.13 -5.91 8.87
N VAL A 60 5.68 -6.87 8.12
CA VAL A 60 4.90 -7.62 7.13
C VAL A 60 3.97 -8.62 7.83
N ALA A 61 2.76 -8.19 8.13
CA ALA A 61 1.70 -8.91 8.81
C ALA A 61 0.29 -8.59 8.25
N PRO A 62 -0.09 -9.10 7.05
CA PRO A 62 -1.36 -8.76 6.37
C PRO A 62 -2.65 -8.96 7.17
N GLY A 63 -2.63 -9.73 8.26
CA GLY A 63 -3.79 -9.91 9.15
C GLY A 63 -3.88 -8.89 10.29
N VAL A 64 -2.93 -7.98 10.41
CA VAL A 64 -2.79 -6.95 11.45
C VAL A 64 -2.80 -5.61 10.75
N ALA A 65 -3.47 -4.62 11.36
CA ALA A 65 -3.57 -3.30 10.76
C ALA A 65 -2.32 -2.50 11.12
N GLY A 66 -1.51 -2.17 10.12
CA GLY A 66 -0.24 -1.49 10.29
C GLY A 66 -0.28 0.02 10.22
N CYS A 67 0.84 0.64 10.57
CA CYS A 67 1.04 2.08 10.49
C CYS A 67 2.52 2.34 10.25
N HIS A 68 2.81 3.01 9.14
CA HIS A 68 4.15 3.44 8.78
C HIS A 68 4.41 4.81 9.41
N ILE A 69 5.31 4.85 10.39
CA ILE A 69 5.53 6.00 11.27
C ILE A 69 6.82 6.70 10.83
N GLY A 70 6.72 7.98 10.48
CA GLY A 70 7.86 8.80 10.11
C GLY A 70 8.69 9.16 11.33
N THR A 71 10.00 9.05 11.19
CA THR A 71 10.99 9.32 12.24
C THR A 71 12.14 10.19 11.75
N ASP A 72 13.03 10.57 12.67
CA ASP A 72 14.39 10.97 12.35
C ASP A 72 15.31 9.73 12.16
N ASP A 73 16.59 9.97 11.88
CA ASP A 73 17.63 8.95 11.70
C ASP A 73 17.99 8.17 12.98
N LYS A 74 17.38 8.52 14.12
CA LYS A 74 17.51 7.86 15.42
C LYS A 74 16.23 7.15 15.83
N GLY A 75 15.20 7.20 14.98
CA GLY A 75 13.91 6.56 15.23
C GLY A 75 12.99 7.33 16.17
N THR A 76 13.21 8.63 16.36
CA THR A 76 12.27 9.53 17.07
C THR A 76 11.14 9.93 16.13
N PRO A 77 9.86 9.73 16.48
CA PRO A 77 8.74 10.11 15.62
C PRO A 77 8.74 11.61 15.28
N ASN A 78 8.49 11.94 14.00
CA ASN A 78 8.49 13.31 13.48
C ASN A 78 7.08 13.84 13.18
N GLY A 79 6.04 13.05 13.47
CA GLY A 79 4.63 13.42 13.27
C GLY A 79 4.04 12.98 11.93
N ARG A 80 4.85 12.52 10.98
CA ARG A 80 4.36 11.89 9.73
C ARG A 80 3.91 10.47 10.01
N MET A 81 2.84 10.05 9.36
CA MET A 81 2.39 8.65 9.39
C MET A 81 1.41 8.37 8.25
N PHE A 82 1.39 7.14 7.76
CA PHE A 82 0.35 6.65 6.87
C PHE A 82 0.04 5.18 7.17
N GLY A 83 -1.23 4.83 7.10
CA GLY A 83 -1.66 3.44 7.28
C GLY A 83 -1.57 2.67 5.97
N GLU A 84 -1.78 1.37 6.10
CA GLU A 84 -1.94 0.46 4.97
C GLU A 84 -3.26 0.72 4.26
N ALA A 85 -3.39 0.25 3.01
CA ALA A 85 -4.53 0.60 2.18
C ALA A 85 -5.03 -0.56 1.33
N CYS A 86 -6.34 -0.56 1.07
CA CYS A 86 -6.92 -1.38 0.03
C CYS A 86 -6.89 -0.64 -1.30
N LEU A 87 -6.18 -1.19 -2.28
CA LEU A 87 -6.19 -0.68 -3.65
C LEU A 87 -7.55 -0.93 -4.32
N PRO A 88 -7.91 -0.17 -5.38
CA PRO A 88 -9.18 -0.36 -6.09
C PRO A 88 -9.38 -1.75 -6.70
N ASN A 89 -8.28 -2.49 -6.95
CA ASN A 89 -8.31 -3.86 -7.43
C ASN A 89 -8.44 -4.90 -6.30
N GLY A 90 -8.59 -4.47 -5.05
CA GLY A 90 -8.78 -5.32 -3.88
C GLY A 90 -7.50 -5.84 -3.22
N LEU A 91 -6.32 -5.46 -3.73
CA LEU A 91 -5.05 -5.80 -3.09
C LEU A 91 -4.81 -4.95 -1.84
N LEU A 92 -4.15 -5.54 -0.85
CA LEU A 92 -3.62 -4.80 0.30
C LEU A 92 -2.25 -4.22 -0.06
N VAL A 93 -2.02 -2.95 0.30
CA VAL A 93 -0.68 -2.34 0.39
C VAL A 93 -0.18 -2.56 1.80
N GLU A 94 0.90 -3.31 1.93
CA GLU A 94 1.48 -3.75 3.19
C GLU A 94 2.81 -3.05 3.44
N SER A 95 3.00 -2.45 4.61
CA SER A 95 4.29 -1.87 4.95
C SER A 95 5.36 -2.93 5.25
N ASN A 96 6.62 -2.53 5.07
CA ASN A 96 7.79 -3.38 5.27
C ASN A 96 8.97 -2.47 5.76
N PRO A 97 10.13 -2.99 6.18
CA PRO A 97 10.64 -4.37 6.11
C PRO A 97 10.24 -5.27 7.29
N GLY A 98 10.00 -4.69 8.46
CA GLY A 98 9.78 -5.42 9.71
C GLY A 98 9.40 -4.48 10.84
N LYS A 99 8.76 -5.04 11.87
CA LYS A 99 8.28 -4.28 13.02
C LYS A 99 9.41 -3.55 13.73
N ASP A 100 9.20 -2.27 14.00
CA ASP A 100 10.12 -1.34 14.67
C ASP A 100 11.50 -1.20 14.00
N GLU A 101 11.66 -1.72 12.78
CA GLU A 101 12.90 -1.65 12.02
C GLU A 101 13.05 -0.26 11.39
N LEU A 102 14.04 0.49 11.87
CA LEU A 102 14.37 1.80 11.33
C LEU A 102 15.00 1.63 9.94
N HIS A 103 14.40 2.25 8.93
CA HIS A 103 14.89 2.22 7.56
C HIS A 103 14.68 3.58 6.88
N SER A 104 15.42 3.83 5.81
CA SER A 104 15.40 5.09 5.08
C SER A 104 14.72 4.96 3.72
N HIS A 105 13.95 5.97 3.31
CA HIS A 105 13.45 6.12 1.95
C HIS A 105 14.23 7.22 1.25
N LYS A 106 14.81 6.90 0.10
CA LYS A 106 15.52 7.88 -0.72
C LYS A 106 14.51 8.66 -1.54
N HIS A 107 14.62 9.99 -1.55
CA HIS A 107 13.64 10.87 -2.19
C HIS A 107 12.22 10.62 -1.67
N ASP A 108 12.09 10.15 -0.42
CA ASP A 108 10.81 9.82 0.21
C ASP A 108 9.95 8.80 -0.57
N PHE A 109 10.60 7.93 -1.36
CA PHE A 109 9.96 6.79 -2.02
C PHE A 109 10.14 5.49 -1.22
N GLY A 110 9.02 4.92 -0.80
CA GLY A 110 8.93 3.60 -0.19
C GLY A 110 8.67 2.52 -1.23
N HIS A 111 8.84 1.26 -0.80
CA HIS A 111 8.57 0.08 -1.62
C HIS A 111 7.71 -0.93 -0.84
N PRO A 112 6.48 -0.57 -0.42
CA PRO A 112 5.59 -1.48 0.29
C PRO A 112 5.28 -2.71 -0.54
N ASP A 113 4.96 -3.81 0.13
CA ASP A 113 4.48 -5.03 -0.51
C ASP A 113 3.02 -4.90 -0.93
N THR A 114 2.60 -5.74 -1.87
CA THR A 114 1.21 -5.90 -2.26
C THR A 114 0.76 -7.34 -2.04
N PHE A 115 -0.43 -7.50 -1.47
CA PHE A 115 -0.99 -8.80 -1.13
C PHE A 115 -2.35 -9.06 -1.77
N ASP A 116 -2.50 -10.24 -2.37
CA ASP A 116 -3.79 -10.88 -2.60
C ASP A 116 -4.34 -11.40 -1.27
N CYS A 117 -5.30 -10.70 -0.68
CA CYS A 117 -5.89 -11.16 0.58
C CYS A 117 -6.61 -12.49 0.47
N ASN A 118 -7.18 -12.84 -0.68
CA ASN A 118 -7.82 -14.13 -0.86
C ASN A 118 -6.78 -15.26 -0.89
N ALA A 119 -5.71 -15.09 -1.68
CA ALA A 119 -4.65 -16.10 -1.73
C ALA A 119 -3.87 -16.20 -0.41
N TRP A 120 -3.66 -15.08 0.28
CA TRP A 120 -3.05 -15.07 1.62
C TRP A 120 -3.89 -15.84 2.64
N CYS A 121 -5.20 -15.57 2.69
CA CYS A 121 -6.11 -16.27 3.61
C CYS A 121 -6.21 -17.78 3.31
N ILE A 122 -6.31 -18.17 2.03
CA ILE A 122 -6.30 -19.58 1.62
C ILE A 122 -4.98 -20.26 2.01
N GLY A 123 -3.84 -19.59 1.80
CA GLY A 123 -2.54 -20.07 2.23
C GLY A 123 -2.42 -20.27 3.75
N ASN A 124 -3.22 -19.54 4.53
CA ASN A 124 -3.33 -19.68 5.99
C ASN A 124 -4.48 -20.61 6.44
N GLY A 125 -5.02 -21.42 5.53
CA GLY A 125 -6.02 -22.44 5.85
C GLY A 125 -7.44 -21.89 6.05
N LYS A 126 -7.74 -20.72 5.50
CA LYS A 126 -9.08 -20.11 5.48
C LYS A 126 -9.77 -20.37 4.13
N ASN A 127 -11.06 -20.08 4.04
CA ASN A 127 -11.83 -20.35 2.81
C ASN A 127 -11.67 -19.23 1.80
N SER A 128 -11.66 -17.99 2.28
CA SER A 128 -11.55 -16.78 1.46
C SER A 128 -10.96 -15.63 2.26
N GLY A 129 -10.63 -14.56 1.56
CA GLY A 129 -10.16 -13.32 2.17
C GLY A 129 -10.43 -12.12 1.30
N SER A 130 -10.50 -10.95 1.93
CA SER A 130 -10.57 -9.68 1.21
C SER A 130 -9.90 -8.56 2.00
N CYS A 131 -9.39 -7.56 1.29
CA CYS A 131 -8.87 -6.36 1.93
C CYS A 131 -10.01 -5.57 2.58
N LYS A 132 -9.84 -5.16 3.84
CA LYS A 132 -10.79 -4.35 4.61
C LYS A 132 -10.06 -3.21 5.31
N VAL A 133 -10.70 -2.06 5.37
CA VAL A 133 -10.24 -0.94 6.21
C VAL A 133 -10.31 -1.34 7.68
N ALA A 134 -9.27 -1.00 8.42
CA ALA A 134 -9.15 -1.27 9.86
C ALA A 134 -8.52 -0.06 10.58
N ALA A 135 -8.67 -0.01 11.91
CA ALA A 135 -8.05 1.03 12.73
C ALA A 135 -6.65 0.59 13.17
N ALA A 136 -5.67 1.50 13.10
CA ALA A 136 -4.28 1.22 13.47
C ALA A 136 -3.61 2.44 14.12
N PRO A 137 -3.87 2.76 15.40
CA PRO A 137 -3.20 3.88 16.07
C PRO A 137 -1.67 3.76 15.98
N PRO A 138 -0.92 4.84 15.66
CA PRO A 138 -1.38 6.23 15.61
C PRO A 138 -2.04 6.67 14.30
N CYS A 139 -2.03 5.83 13.26
CA CYS A 139 -2.75 6.10 12.03
C CYS A 139 -4.27 6.12 12.26
N SER A 140 -4.95 7.07 11.61
CA SER A 140 -6.41 7.22 11.72
C SER A 140 -7.18 6.10 11.02
N GLN A 141 -6.58 5.54 9.97
CA GLN A 141 -7.08 4.41 9.19
C GLN A 141 -5.90 3.61 8.63
N SER A 142 -6.14 2.33 8.41
CA SER A 142 -5.23 1.37 7.78
C SER A 142 -6.07 0.29 7.08
N ALA A 143 -5.47 -0.84 6.70
CA ALA A 143 -6.16 -1.95 6.08
C ALA A 143 -5.60 -3.30 6.54
N ILE A 144 -6.37 -4.36 6.34
CA ILE A 144 -5.97 -5.75 6.61
C ILE A 144 -6.55 -6.68 5.55
N CYS A 145 -5.93 -7.84 5.40
CA CYS A 145 -6.55 -9.04 4.87
C CYS A 145 -7.44 -9.69 5.93
N ALA A 146 -8.74 -9.45 5.81
CA ALA A 146 -9.75 -10.11 6.63
C ALA A 146 -10.11 -11.47 6.02
N CYS A 147 -9.89 -12.55 6.78
CA CYS A 147 -10.20 -13.92 6.35
C CYS A 147 -11.55 -14.43 6.86
N GLU A 148 -12.14 -15.34 6.09
CA GLU A 148 -13.41 -16.04 6.38
C GLU A 148 -13.25 -17.57 6.39
#